data_AF-A0A067RNG3-F1
#
_entry.id   AF-A0A067RNG3-F1
#
_cell.length_a   1.000
_cell.length_b   1.000
_cell.length_c   1.000
_cell.angle_alpha   90.00
_cell.angle_beta   90.00
_cell.angle_gamma   90.00
#
_symmetry.space_group_name_H-M   'P 1'
#
loop_
_entity.id
_entity.type
_entity.pdbx_description
1 polymer ?
#
loop_
_entity_poly.entity_id
_entity_poly.type
_entity_poly.pdbx_seq_one_letter_code
_entity_poly.pdbx_strand_id
1 'polypeptide(L)'
;MYRAHCLRVFNSIYRNELDEVKEFLQHFWKEVPLHFIGILGSNAVVNMVGVCDSVLYRSIAGIFVPSTRKTSPAPSTMLMKLVPLIDGWFYTMLASLPANLCTIKRNLAHHFCRVLRRLISLNEIWLSVAELLKNKDSFSKMLADWRGTDVEQICSEVAFGIKWPESRHVMMSLFKEFEYLLESQVGVDILVQWFETVVERCVTTAARERGCPVRRISHHFLLIWVTVGARVLRDLTLTSTNSLGESCMVI
;
A
#
# COMPACT_ATOMS: atom_id res chain seq x y z
N MET A 1 14.37 -10.13 -24.92
CA MET A 1 14.39 -8.66 -25.14
C MET A 1 13.52 -7.89 -24.15
N TYR A 2 12.22 -8.20 -24.01
CA TYR A 2 11.32 -7.43 -23.14
C TYR A 2 11.74 -7.37 -21.66
N ARG A 3 12.20 -8.49 -21.08
CA ARG A 3 12.74 -8.52 -19.71
C ARG A 3 13.90 -7.54 -19.48
N ALA A 4 14.80 -7.40 -20.45
CA ALA A 4 15.93 -6.48 -20.36
C ALA A 4 15.47 -5.03 -20.39
N HIS A 5 14.45 -4.73 -21.19
CA HIS A 5 13.79 -3.43 -21.19
C HIS A 5 13.16 -3.12 -19.81
N CYS A 6 12.39 -4.04 -19.23
CA CYS A 6 11.82 -3.86 -17.89
C CYS A 6 12.91 -3.61 -16.83
N LEU A 7 14.04 -4.34 -16.91
CA LEU A 7 15.15 -4.17 -15.96
C LEU A 7 15.81 -2.79 -16.10
N ARG A 8 15.96 -2.25 -17.31
CA ARG A 8 16.47 -0.89 -17.52
C ARG A 8 15.54 0.14 -16.91
N VAL A 9 14.24 0.04 -17.16
CA VAL A 9 13.23 0.92 -16.56
C VAL A 9 13.30 0.86 -15.03
N PHE A 10 13.37 -0.34 -14.45
CA PHE A 10 13.51 -0.52 -13.01
C PHE A 10 14.76 0.18 -12.46
N ASN A 11 15.92 -0.02 -13.10
CA ASN A 11 17.19 0.54 -12.64
C ASN A 11 17.22 2.07 -12.71
N SER A 12 16.70 2.68 -13.79
CA SER A 12 16.65 4.14 -13.90
C SER A 12 15.70 4.75 -12.87
N ILE A 13 14.55 4.12 -12.61
CA ILE A 13 13.67 4.52 -11.49
C ILE A 13 14.42 4.37 -10.16
N TYR A 14 15.08 3.24 -9.91
CA TYR A 14 15.86 3.04 -8.68
C TYR A 14 16.95 4.11 -8.46
N ARG A 15 17.54 4.65 -9.54
CA ARG A 15 18.53 5.73 -9.53
C ARG A 15 17.94 7.14 -9.55
N ASN A 16 16.61 7.27 -9.63
CA ASN A 16 15.90 8.54 -9.78
C ASN A 16 16.21 9.31 -11.08
N GLU A 17 16.51 8.57 -12.16
CA GLU A 17 16.77 9.07 -13.51
C GLU A 17 15.46 9.02 -14.34
N LEU A 18 14.48 9.85 -13.98
CA LEU A 18 13.12 9.79 -14.56
C LEU A 18 13.06 10.17 -16.05
N ASP A 19 13.98 11.02 -16.53
CA ASP A 19 14.07 11.41 -17.93
C ASP A 19 14.51 10.21 -18.81
N GLU A 20 15.47 9.41 -18.34
CA GLU A 20 15.91 8.20 -19.03
C GLU A 20 14.78 7.17 -19.16
N VAL A 21 13.91 7.07 -18.15
CA VAL A 21 12.77 6.13 -18.18
C VAL A 21 11.87 6.42 -19.37
N LYS A 22 11.57 7.71 -19.60
CA LYS A 22 10.78 8.14 -20.77
C LYS A 22 11.45 7.74 -22.07
N GLU A 23 12.75 8.02 -22.19
CA GLU A 23 13.52 7.70 -23.40
C GLU A 23 13.55 6.19 -23.68
N PHE A 24 13.82 5.37 -22.66
CA PHE A 24 13.83 3.91 -22.81
C PHE A 24 12.47 3.34 -23.21
N LEU A 25 11.40 3.85 -22.61
CA LEU A 25 10.05 3.46 -22.99
C LEU A 25 9.77 3.89 -24.46
N GLN A 26 10.21 5.08 -24.89
CA GLN A 26 9.92 5.62 -26.22
C GLN A 26 10.67 4.88 -27.30
N HIS A 27 11.97 4.73 -27.12
CA HIS A 27 12.85 3.99 -28.01
C HIS A 27 12.39 2.55 -28.17
N PHE A 28 12.01 1.87 -27.08
CA PHE A 28 11.62 0.47 -27.16
C PHE A 28 10.36 0.24 -28.01
N TRP A 29 9.32 1.08 -27.86
CA TRP A 29 8.05 0.88 -28.55
C TRP A 29 7.98 1.54 -29.93
N LYS A 30 8.68 2.65 -30.16
CA LYS A 30 8.71 3.32 -31.47
C LYS A 30 9.61 2.60 -32.48
N GLU A 31 10.66 1.93 -32.02
CA GLU A 31 11.60 1.23 -32.90
C GLU A 31 11.21 -0.22 -33.19
N VAL A 32 10.01 -0.64 -32.78
CA VAL A 32 9.49 -1.97 -33.12
C VAL A 32 9.33 -2.06 -34.64
N PRO A 33 10.03 -3.01 -35.32
CA PRO A 33 9.85 -3.18 -36.75
C PRO A 33 8.43 -3.60 -37.11
N LEU A 34 7.91 -3.09 -38.23
CA LEU A 34 6.51 -3.30 -38.65
C LEU A 34 6.10 -4.78 -38.73
N HIS A 35 7.02 -5.66 -39.13
CA HIS A 35 6.74 -7.10 -39.23
C HIS A 35 6.53 -7.79 -37.88
N PHE A 36 6.95 -7.20 -36.77
CA PHE A 36 6.68 -7.71 -35.42
C PHE A 36 5.30 -7.29 -34.88
N ILE A 37 4.63 -6.31 -35.49
CA ILE A 37 3.34 -5.79 -35.00
C ILE A 37 2.29 -6.91 -34.93
N GLY A 38 2.22 -7.78 -35.94
CA GLY A 38 1.30 -8.92 -35.93
C GLY A 38 1.54 -9.89 -34.77
N ILE A 39 2.82 -10.14 -34.44
CA ILE A 39 3.21 -11.01 -33.32
C ILE A 39 2.89 -10.35 -31.97
N LEU A 40 3.12 -9.04 -31.85
CA LEU A 40 2.79 -8.26 -30.65
C LEU A 40 1.30 -8.24 -30.35
N GLY A 41 0.46 -8.42 -31.37
CA GLY A 41 -1.00 -8.53 -31.23
C GLY A 41 -1.47 -9.93 -30.80
N SER A 42 -0.59 -10.93 -30.77
CA SER A 42 -0.98 -12.28 -30.35
C SER A 42 -1.24 -12.35 -28.84
N ASN A 43 -2.26 -13.12 -28.44
CA ASN A 43 -2.63 -13.25 -27.03
C ASN A 43 -1.47 -13.76 -26.15
N ALA A 44 -0.64 -14.65 -26.67
CA ALA A 44 0.52 -15.17 -25.95
C ALA A 44 1.52 -14.06 -25.60
N VAL A 45 1.85 -13.19 -26.55
CA VAL A 45 2.80 -12.08 -26.35
C VAL A 45 2.19 -10.98 -25.48
N VAL A 46 0.93 -10.65 -25.71
CA VAL A 46 0.18 -9.68 -24.90
C VAL A 46 0.14 -10.10 -23.43
N ASN A 47 -0.16 -11.37 -23.16
CA ASN A 47 -0.15 -11.92 -21.79
C ASN A 47 1.25 -11.93 -21.19
N MET A 48 2.27 -12.33 -21.96
CA MET A 48 3.67 -12.31 -21.51
C MET A 48 4.11 -10.90 -21.11
N VAL A 49 3.82 -9.90 -21.95
CA VAL A 49 4.12 -8.49 -21.66
C VAL A 49 3.38 -8.03 -20.40
N GLY A 50 2.09 -8.37 -20.27
CA GLY A 50 1.30 -8.03 -19.09
C GLY A 50 1.85 -8.63 -17.79
N VAL A 51 2.34 -9.87 -17.83
CA VAL A 51 3.01 -10.50 -16.69
C VAL A 51 4.32 -9.78 -16.35
N CYS A 52 5.15 -9.48 -17.35
CA CYS A 52 6.40 -8.74 -17.14
C CYS A 52 6.17 -7.35 -16.54
N ASP A 53 5.18 -6.61 -17.05
CA ASP A 53 4.80 -5.29 -16.51
C ASP A 53 4.29 -5.40 -15.08
N SER A 54 3.46 -6.40 -14.79
CA SER A 54 2.95 -6.64 -13.44
C SER A 54 4.07 -6.90 -12.44
N VAL A 55 5.09 -7.68 -12.85
CA VAL A 55 6.28 -7.92 -12.03
C VAL A 55 7.09 -6.63 -11.87
N LEU A 56 7.36 -5.91 -12.97
CA LEU A 56 8.09 -4.64 -12.96
C LEU A 56 7.45 -3.62 -12.01
N TYR A 57 6.15 -3.35 -12.17
CA TYR A 57 5.42 -2.39 -11.36
C TYR A 57 5.37 -2.78 -9.89
N ARG A 58 5.23 -4.07 -9.59
CA ARG A 58 5.31 -4.57 -8.21
C ARG A 58 6.70 -4.36 -7.62
N SER A 59 7.75 -4.65 -8.37
CA SER A 59 9.13 -4.43 -7.93
C SER A 59 9.41 -2.94 -7.68
N ILE A 60 8.95 -2.05 -8.56
CA ILE A 60 9.08 -0.60 -8.38
C ILE A 60 8.33 -0.15 -7.13
N ALA A 61 7.06 -0.56 -6.96
CA ALA A 61 6.27 -0.23 -5.78
C ALA A 61 6.98 -0.65 -4.48
N GLY A 62 7.65 -1.81 -4.49
CA GLY A 62 8.43 -2.32 -3.37
C GLY A 62 9.59 -1.41 -2.93
N ILE A 63 10.13 -0.56 -3.82
CA ILE A 63 11.18 0.41 -3.46
C ILE A 63 10.65 1.46 -2.48
N PHE A 64 9.34 1.77 -2.59
CA PHE A 64 8.70 2.88 -1.88
C PHE A 64 7.84 2.44 -0.70
N VAL A 65 7.80 1.14 -0.39
CA VAL A 65 7.16 0.68 0.85
C VAL A 65 7.97 1.25 2.02
N PRO A 66 7.33 1.89 3.00
CA PRO A 66 7.99 2.36 4.21
C PRO A 66 8.40 1.17 5.08
N SER A 67 9.49 0.51 4.71
CA SER A 67 10.14 -0.55 5.50
C SER A 67 11.46 0.00 6.01
N THR A 68 11.52 0.36 7.30
CA THR A 68 12.72 0.66 8.13
C THR A 68 13.78 1.63 7.58
N ARG A 69 13.62 2.17 6.37
CA ARG A 69 14.58 3.06 5.73
C ARG A 69 14.40 4.45 6.31
N LYS A 70 15.29 4.76 7.25
CA LYS A 70 15.72 6.10 7.69
C LYS A 70 15.13 7.21 6.82
N THR A 71 14.05 7.82 7.29
CA THR A 71 13.81 9.28 7.28
C THR A 71 14.51 10.05 6.15
N SER A 72 14.27 9.70 4.90
CA SER A 72 14.69 10.52 3.76
C SER A 72 13.44 10.98 3.04
N PRO A 73 13.25 12.28 2.80
CA PRO A 73 12.11 12.80 2.04
C PRO A 73 12.19 12.44 0.54
N ALA A 74 13.33 11.91 0.07
CA ALA A 74 13.58 11.65 -1.35
C ALA A 74 12.58 10.66 -2.01
N PRO A 75 12.19 9.53 -1.39
CA PRO A 75 11.25 8.58 -2.00
C PRO A 75 9.83 9.16 -2.17
N SER A 76 9.37 10.02 -1.25
CA SER A 76 8.06 10.66 -1.34
C SER A 76 8.01 11.68 -2.48
N THR A 77 9.01 12.57 -2.56
CA THR A 77 9.14 13.54 -3.65
C THR A 77 9.25 12.86 -5.02
N MET A 78 9.96 11.73 -5.09
CA MET A 78 10.07 10.95 -6.30
C MET A 78 8.73 10.35 -6.72
N LEU A 79 7.96 9.75 -5.80
CA LEU A 79 6.62 9.22 -6.08
C LEU A 79 5.69 10.31 -6.64
N MET A 80 5.71 11.50 -6.02
CA MET A 80 4.89 12.64 -6.44
C MET A 80 5.21 13.10 -7.86
N LYS A 81 6.46 12.99 -8.29
CA LYS A 81 6.89 13.28 -9.67
C LYS A 81 6.56 12.14 -10.63
N LEU A 82 6.74 10.89 -10.22
CA LEU A 82 6.60 9.71 -11.09
C LEU A 82 5.15 9.46 -11.52
N VAL A 83 4.18 9.61 -10.61
CA VAL A 83 2.75 9.36 -10.90
C VAL A 83 2.22 10.15 -12.11
N PRO A 84 2.34 11.48 -12.18
CA PRO A 84 1.84 12.24 -13.33
C PRO A 84 2.60 11.95 -14.63
N LEU A 85 3.89 11.58 -14.54
CA LEU A 85 4.70 11.24 -15.71
C LEU A 85 4.23 9.95 -16.38
N ILE A 86 3.88 8.92 -15.60
CA ILE A 86 3.39 7.64 -16.12
C ILE A 86 2.14 7.85 -17.00
N ASP A 87 1.18 8.64 -16.52
CA ASP A 87 -0.05 8.91 -17.28
C ASP A 87 0.26 9.60 -18.63
N GLY A 88 1.21 10.55 -18.65
CA GLY A 88 1.66 11.23 -19.86
C GLY A 88 2.45 10.37 -20.85
N TRP A 89 3.30 9.47 -20.35
CA TRP A 89 4.11 8.57 -21.19
C TRP A 89 3.22 7.62 -22.01
N PHE A 90 2.24 6.99 -21.39
CA PHE A 90 1.42 5.98 -22.08
C PHE A 90 0.47 6.55 -23.14
N TYR A 91 0.09 7.83 -23.06
CA TYR A 91 -0.80 8.45 -24.05
C TYR A 91 -0.16 8.54 -25.44
N THR A 92 1.13 8.88 -25.51
CA THR A 92 1.82 9.17 -26.79
C THR A 92 2.53 7.95 -27.39
N MET A 93 2.82 6.94 -26.58
CA MET A 93 3.78 5.89 -26.92
C MET A 93 3.15 4.59 -27.42
N LEU A 94 1.87 4.40 -27.12
CA LEU A 94 1.13 3.20 -27.49
C LEU A 94 0.34 3.35 -28.80
N ALA A 95 0.34 4.53 -29.42
CA ALA A 95 -0.54 4.83 -30.56
C ALA A 95 -0.31 3.92 -31.78
N SER A 96 0.92 3.44 -31.98
CA SER A 96 1.31 2.58 -33.12
C SER A 96 1.23 1.08 -32.83
N LEU A 97 0.79 0.67 -31.64
CA LEU A 97 0.78 -0.73 -31.20
C LEU A 97 -0.61 -1.38 -31.34
N PRO A 98 -0.69 -2.72 -31.37
CA PRO A 98 -1.96 -3.44 -31.41
C PRO A 98 -2.90 -3.05 -30.25
N ALA A 99 -4.19 -2.87 -30.55
CA ALA A 99 -5.17 -2.33 -29.60
C ALA A 99 -5.32 -3.14 -28.31
N ASN A 100 -5.20 -4.47 -28.39
CA ASN A 100 -5.25 -5.37 -27.24
C ASN A 100 -4.03 -5.18 -26.31
N LEU A 101 -2.82 -5.05 -26.88
CA LEU A 101 -1.62 -4.73 -26.12
C LEU A 101 -1.74 -3.37 -25.42
N CYS A 102 -2.22 -2.36 -26.14
CA CYS A 102 -2.45 -1.02 -25.60
C CYS A 102 -3.41 -1.05 -24.41
N THR A 103 -4.48 -1.84 -24.51
CA THR A 103 -5.49 -1.98 -23.46
C THR A 103 -4.89 -2.57 -22.19
N ILE A 104 -4.15 -3.69 -22.28
CA ILE A 104 -3.52 -4.30 -21.12
C ILE A 104 -2.52 -3.34 -20.47
N LYS A 105 -1.68 -2.67 -21.27
CA LYS A 105 -0.69 -1.74 -20.74
C LYS A 105 -1.29 -0.57 -20.00
N ARG A 106 -2.32 0.07 -20.58
CA ARG A 106 -3.02 1.18 -19.91
C ARG A 106 -3.68 0.72 -18.62
N ASN A 107 -4.32 -0.45 -18.61
CA ASN A 107 -4.96 -1.00 -17.41
C ASN A 107 -3.93 -1.25 -16.30
N LEU A 108 -2.77 -1.85 -16.63
CA LEU A 108 -1.70 -2.11 -15.68
C LEU A 108 -1.04 -0.81 -15.19
N ALA A 109 -0.80 0.15 -16.08
CA ALA A 109 -0.26 1.46 -15.72
C ALA A 109 -1.21 2.23 -14.78
N HIS A 110 -2.52 2.24 -15.09
CA HIS A 110 -3.51 2.87 -14.24
C HIS A 110 -3.61 2.20 -12.86
N HIS A 111 -3.59 0.87 -12.82
CA HIS A 111 -3.51 0.12 -11.57
C HIS A 111 -2.24 0.47 -10.78
N PHE A 112 -1.09 0.56 -11.46
CA PHE A 112 0.17 0.94 -10.85
C PHE A 112 0.14 2.37 -10.29
N CYS A 113 -0.38 3.36 -11.02
CA CYS A 113 -0.59 4.73 -10.53
C CYS A 113 -1.44 4.74 -9.25
N ARG A 114 -2.51 3.92 -9.18
CA ARG A 114 -3.31 3.80 -7.95
C ARG A 114 -2.52 3.22 -6.79
N VAL A 115 -1.63 2.25 -7.03
CA VAL A 115 -0.73 1.70 -6.00
C VAL A 115 0.25 2.78 -5.53
N LEU A 116 0.88 3.53 -6.43
CA LEU A 116 1.82 4.59 -6.07
C LEU A 116 1.15 5.70 -5.25
N ARG A 117 -0.08 6.13 -5.62
CA ARG A 117 -0.85 7.10 -4.82
C ARG A 117 -1.15 6.60 -3.42
N ARG A 118 -1.48 5.32 -3.26
CA ARG A 118 -1.65 4.71 -1.93
C ARG A 118 -0.35 4.70 -1.13
N LEU A 119 0.80 4.48 -1.78
CA LEU A 119 2.11 4.55 -1.12
C LEU A 119 2.47 5.98 -0.70
N ILE A 120 2.08 7.00 -1.48
CA ILE A 120 2.19 8.41 -1.07
C ILE A 120 1.42 8.64 0.23
N SER A 121 0.11 8.32 0.25
CA SER A 121 -0.72 8.50 1.45
C SER A 121 -0.20 7.71 2.64
N LEU A 122 0.29 6.49 2.42
CA LEU A 122 0.88 5.68 3.49
C LEU A 122 2.14 6.33 4.06
N ASN A 123 3.00 6.89 3.21
CA ASN A 123 4.20 7.60 3.64
C ASN A 123 3.87 8.90 4.40
N GLU A 124 2.82 9.61 4.02
CA GLU A 124 2.34 10.80 4.74
C GLU A 124 1.86 10.42 6.15
N ILE A 125 0.99 9.41 6.26
CA ILE A 125 0.52 8.88 7.55
C ILE A 125 1.71 8.46 8.40
N TRP A 126 2.68 7.77 7.81
CA TRP A 126 3.90 7.34 8.50
C TRP A 126 4.66 8.51 9.12
N LEU A 127 4.86 9.60 8.35
CA LEU A 127 5.54 10.79 8.83
C LEU A 127 4.77 11.45 9.98
N SER A 128 3.44 11.57 9.86
CA SER A 128 2.59 12.10 10.92
C SER A 128 2.65 11.28 12.21
N VAL A 129 2.63 9.95 12.10
CA VAL A 129 2.80 9.06 13.27
C VAL A 129 4.18 9.20 13.89
N ALA A 130 5.23 9.26 13.07
CA ALA A 130 6.60 9.45 13.56
C ALA A 130 6.81 10.81 14.26
N GLU A 131 6.12 11.85 13.81
CA GLU A 131 6.11 13.17 14.46
C GLU A 131 5.31 13.15 15.77
N LEU A 132 4.13 12.54 15.76
CA LEU A 132 3.28 12.38 16.94
C LEU A 132 4.00 11.65 18.08
N LEU A 133 4.72 10.57 17.76
CA LEU A 133 5.49 9.80 18.74
C LEU A 133 6.66 10.58 19.36
N LYS A 134 7.15 11.64 18.70
CA LYS A 134 8.17 12.54 19.27
C LYS A 134 7.58 13.58 20.21
N ASN A 135 6.32 13.97 20.01
CA ASN A 135 5.64 14.97 20.82
C ASN A 135 4.96 14.30 22.03
N LYS A 136 5.60 14.36 23.19
CA LYS A 136 5.12 13.71 24.43
C LYS A 136 3.72 14.18 24.87
N ASP A 137 3.40 15.45 24.70
CA ASP A 137 2.11 16.00 25.14
C ASP A 137 0.99 15.50 24.23
N SER A 138 1.18 15.57 22.91
CA SER A 138 0.20 15.03 21.95
C SER A 138 0.07 13.51 22.06
N PHE A 139 1.17 12.81 22.28
CA PHE A 139 1.18 11.36 22.47
C PHE A 139 0.41 10.94 23.73
N SER A 140 0.64 11.61 24.85
CA SER A 140 -0.04 11.30 26.12
C SER A 140 -1.55 11.52 26.04
N LYS A 141 -2.00 12.56 25.32
CA LYS A 141 -3.42 12.79 25.02
C LYS A 141 -4.01 11.68 24.16
N MET A 142 -3.35 11.32 23.07
CA MET A 142 -3.78 10.22 22.20
C MET A 142 -3.89 8.90 22.97
N LEU A 143 -2.94 8.60 23.86
CA LEU A 143 -2.97 7.39 24.68
C LEU A 143 -4.13 7.41 25.70
N ALA A 144 -4.45 8.58 26.26
CA ALA A 144 -5.61 8.73 27.13
C ALA A 144 -6.93 8.54 26.37
N ASP A 145 -7.06 9.12 25.17
CA ASP A 145 -8.22 8.93 24.29
C ASP A 145 -8.37 7.46 23.87
N TRP A 146 -7.26 6.79 23.58
CA TRP A 146 -7.22 5.35 23.29
C TRP A 146 -7.77 4.51 24.45
N ARG A 147 -7.34 4.78 25.68
CA ARG A 147 -7.84 4.08 26.89
C ARG A 147 -9.31 4.34 27.18
N GLY A 148 -9.85 5.47 26.71
CA GLY A 148 -11.27 5.79 26.80
C GLY A 148 -12.15 5.03 25.80
N THR A 149 -11.56 4.33 24.82
CA THR A 149 -12.31 3.59 23.80
C THR A 149 -12.75 2.24 24.33
N ASP A 150 -14.04 1.91 24.21
CA ASP A 150 -14.57 0.59 24.57
C ASP A 150 -14.28 -0.46 23.48
N VAL A 151 -13.02 -0.87 23.44
CA VAL A 151 -12.51 -1.87 22.50
C VAL A 151 -13.24 -3.21 22.66
N GLU A 152 -13.68 -3.56 23.87
CA GLU A 152 -14.38 -4.82 24.13
C GLU A 152 -15.77 -4.83 23.48
N GLN A 153 -16.51 -3.73 23.61
CA GLN A 153 -17.78 -3.56 22.92
C GLN A 153 -17.59 -3.59 21.40
N ILE A 154 -16.63 -2.83 20.86
CA ILE A 154 -16.34 -2.80 19.41
C ILE A 154 -16.04 -4.21 18.90
N CYS A 155 -15.14 -4.95 19.57
CA CYS A 155 -14.77 -6.31 19.17
C CYS A 155 -15.97 -7.26 19.23
N SER A 156 -16.84 -7.11 20.22
CA SER A 156 -18.05 -7.94 20.38
C SER A 156 -19.05 -7.68 19.27
N GLU A 157 -19.36 -6.42 18.98
CA GLU A 157 -20.30 -6.02 17.93
C GLU A 157 -19.80 -6.46 16.54
N VAL A 158 -18.51 -6.27 16.27
CA VAL A 158 -17.92 -6.66 14.98
C VAL A 158 -17.89 -8.17 14.81
N ALA A 159 -17.46 -8.92 15.84
CA ALA A 159 -17.46 -10.38 15.79
C ALA A 159 -18.88 -10.95 15.59
N PHE A 160 -19.88 -10.35 16.24
CA PHE A 160 -21.28 -10.73 16.06
C PHE A 160 -21.78 -10.40 14.65
N GLY A 161 -21.52 -9.17 14.16
CA GLY A 161 -21.97 -8.73 12.84
C GLY A 161 -21.37 -9.51 11.67
N ILE A 162 -20.09 -9.90 11.78
CA ILE A 162 -19.38 -10.71 10.79
C ILE A 162 -19.68 -12.22 10.96
N LYS A 163 -20.44 -12.60 12.00
CA LYS A 163 -20.78 -14.00 12.35
C LYS A 163 -19.53 -14.85 12.56
N TRP A 164 -18.54 -14.28 13.24
CA TRP A 164 -17.28 -14.93 13.53
C TRP A 164 -16.87 -14.68 14.99
N PRO A 165 -17.45 -15.41 15.96
CA PRO A 165 -17.20 -15.17 17.38
C PRO A 165 -15.74 -15.41 17.79
N GLU A 166 -15.04 -16.37 17.16
CA GLU A 166 -13.62 -16.67 17.46
C GLU A 166 -12.70 -15.50 17.12
N SER A 167 -13.10 -14.59 16.21
CA SER A 167 -12.32 -13.40 15.88
C SER A 167 -12.21 -12.41 17.04
N ARG A 168 -13.16 -12.41 17.98
CA ARG A 168 -13.16 -11.52 19.16
C ARG A 168 -11.88 -11.67 19.98
N HIS A 169 -11.49 -12.90 20.29
CA HIS A 169 -10.30 -13.16 21.12
C HIS A 169 -9.03 -12.68 20.43
N VAL A 170 -8.93 -12.90 19.11
CA VAL A 170 -7.78 -12.45 18.31
C VAL A 170 -7.72 -10.93 18.27
N MET A 171 -8.85 -10.24 18.02
CA MET A 171 -8.92 -8.78 18.04
C MET A 171 -8.50 -8.24 19.41
N MET A 172 -9.09 -8.73 20.50
CA MET A 172 -8.74 -8.30 21.85
C MET A 172 -7.27 -8.50 22.19
N SER A 173 -6.67 -9.63 21.77
CA SER A 173 -5.23 -9.87 21.93
C SER A 173 -4.40 -8.83 21.20
N LEU A 174 -4.75 -8.53 19.94
CA LEU A 174 -4.06 -7.52 19.12
C LEU A 174 -4.16 -6.12 19.74
N PHE A 175 -5.32 -5.75 20.26
CA PHE A 175 -5.51 -4.46 20.93
C PHE A 175 -4.64 -4.31 22.17
N LYS A 176 -4.57 -5.36 23.01
CA LYS A 176 -3.71 -5.37 24.20
C LYS A 176 -2.22 -5.30 23.85
N GLU A 177 -1.80 -6.04 22.82
CA GLU A 177 -0.43 -5.96 22.31
C GLU A 177 -0.11 -4.54 21.83
N PHE A 178 -1.01 -3.92 21.07
CA PHE A 178 -0.83 -2.56 20.58
C PHE A 178 -0.79 -1.52 21.71
N GLU A 179 -1.69 -1.61 22.68
CA GLU A 179 -1.69 -0.74 23.86
C GLU A 179 -0.37 -0.85 24.63
N TYR A 180 0.12 -2.07 24.85
CA TYR A 180 1.42 -2.29 25.50
C TYR A 180 2.59 -1.64 24.73
N LEU A 181 2.57 -1.71 23.40
CA LEU A 181 3.59 -1.06 22.56
C LEU A 181 3.53 0.46 22.66
N LEU A 182 2.32 1.04 22.70
CA LEU A 182 2.14 2.48 22.93
C LEU A 182 2.64 2.89 24.32
N GLU A 183 2.27 2.17 25.37
CA GLU A 183 2.71 2.46 26.74
C GLU A 183 4.23 2.40 26.89
N SER A 184 4.87 1.46 26.20
CA SER A 184 6.32 1.28 26.19
C SER A 184 7.05 2.36 25.37
N GLN A 185 6.33 3.28 24.72
CA GLN A 185 6.87 4.34 23.84
C GLN A 185 7.89 3.80 22.83
N VAL A 186 7.56 2.67 22.21
CA VAL A 186 8.46 2.03 21.26
C VAL A 186 8.66 2.92 20.03
N GLY A 187 9.84 2.81 19.41
CA GLY A 187 10.10 3.46 18.13
C GLY A 187 9.18 2.95 17.03
N VAL A 188 8.94 3.79 16.01
CA VAL A 188 8.01 3.47 14.92
C VAL A 188 8.39 2.19 14.18
N ASP A 189 9.68 1.88 14.09
CA ASP A 189 10.19 0.64 13.47
C ASP A 189 9.64 -0.63 14.16
N ILE A 190 9.48 -0.59 15.49
CA ILE A 190 8.92 -1.71 16.27
C ILE A 190 7.42 -1.85 16.00
N LEU A 191 6.70 -0.73 15.85
CA LEU A 191 5.28 -0.76 15.46
C LEU A 191 5.08 -1.40 14.09
N VAL A 192 5.94 -1.10 13.11
CA VAL A 192 5.90 -1.73 11.77
C VAL A 192 6.15 -3.22 11.87
N GLN A 193 7.19 -3.62 12.60
CA GLN A 193 7.49 -5.03 12.80
C GLN A 193 6.31 -5.75 13.46
N TRP A 194 5.65 -5.12 14.43
CA TRP A 194 4.42 -5.67 15.01
C TRP A 194 3.33 -5.81 13.95
N PHE A 195 3.01 -4.81 13.13
CA PHE A 195 2.04 -4.95 12.04
C PHE A 195 2.38 -6.09 11.06
N GLU A 196 3.65 -6.28 10.72
CA GLU A 196 4.10 -7.42 9.90
C GLU A 196 3.80 -8.76 10.59
N THR A 197 4.05 -8.87 11.90
CA THR A 197 3.72 -10.07 12.68
C THR A 197 2.21 -10.33 12.76
N VAL A 198 1.39 -9.27 12.82
CA VAL A 198 -0.08 -9.39 12.79
C VAL A 198 -0.53 -9.99 11.46
N VAL A 199 -0.02 -9.48 10.34
CA VAL A 199 -0.36 -10.02 9.01
C VAL A 199 0.12 -11.47 8.89
N GLU A 200 1.34 -11.78 9.32
CA GLU A 200 1.87 -13.15 9.26
C GLU A 200 1.05 -14.13 10.11
N ARG A 201 0.67 -13.73 11.33
CA ARG A 201 -0.14 -14.56 12.24
C ARG A 201 -1.58 -14.73 11.73
N CYS A 202 -2.24 -13.62 11.41
CA CYS A 202 -3.67 -13.60 11.10
C CYS A 202 -4.00 -13.98 9.66
N VAL A 203 -3.03 -13.90 8.74
CA VAL A 203 -3.24 -14.20 7.32
C VAL A 203 -2.43 -15.40 6.86
N THR A 204 -1.09 -15.33 6.91
CA THR A 204 -0.23 -16.39 6.33
C THR A 204 -0.31 -17.69 7.11
N THR A 205 -0.08 -17.61 8.42
CA THR A 205 -0.07 -18.77 9.33
C THR A 205 -1.47 -19.35 9.45
N ALA A 206 -2.49 -18.51 9.66
CA ALA A 206 -3.88 -18.93 9.70
C ALA A 206 -4.36 -19.61 8.39
N ALA A 207 -3.90 -19.14 7.22
CA ALA A 207 -4.20 -19.80 5.96
C ALA A 207 -3.56 -21.19 5.85
N ARG A 208 -2.31 -21.32 6.31
CA ARG A 208 -1.58 -22.58 6.33
C ARG A 208 -2.24 -23.60 7.27
N GLU A 209 -2.54 -23.20 8.49
CA GLU A 209 -3.17 -24.07 9.51
C GLU A 209 -4.55 -24.56 9.08
N ARG A 210 -5.31 -23.72 8.38
CA ARG A 210 -6.67 -24.04 7.91
C ARG A 210 -6.72 -24.68 6.53
N GLY A 211 -5.57 -24.88 5.87
CA GLY A 211 -5.51 -25.38 4.50
C GLY A 211 -6.30 -24.53 3.48
N CYS A 212 -6.47 -23.23 3.77
CA CYS A 212 -7.31 -22.33 2.97
C CYS A 212 -6.45 -21.46 2.04
N PRO A 213 -6.96 -21.03 0.86
CA PRO A 213 -6.26 -20.05 0.04
C PRO A 213 -6.03 -18.75 0.82
N VAL A 214 -4.79 -18.23 0.80
CA VAL A 214 -4.40 -16.97 1.46
C VAL A 214 -5.35 -15.83 1.11
N ARG A 215 -5.77 -15.75 -0.17
CA ARG A 215 -6.74 -14.75 -0.65
C ARG A 215 -8.06 -14.76 0.12
N ARG A 216 -8.55 -15.93 0.55
CA ARG A 216 -9.79 -16.04 1.31
C ARG A 216 -9.60 -15.49 2.72
N ILE A 217 -8.51 -15.88 3.39
CA ILE A 217 -8.21 -15.42 4.75
C ILE A 217 -7.91 -13.91 4.77
N SER A 218 -7.13 -13.41 3.80
CA SER A 218 -6.81 -11.98 3.71
C SER A 218 -8.05 -11.11 3.51
N HIS A 219 -9.03 -11.55 2.72
CA HIS A 219 -10.27 -10.81 2.54
C HIS A 219 -11.08 -10.70 3.84
N HIS A 220 -11.10 -11.77 4.64
CA HIS A 220 -11.77 -11.75 5.94
C HIS A 220 -11.01 -10.89 6.95
N PHE A 221 -9.69 -11.04 7.01
CA PHE A 221 -8.83 -10.21 7.86
C PHE A 221 -9.02 -8.72 7.54
N LEU A 222 -8.99 -8.33 6.26
CA LEU A 222 -9.19 -6.95 5.85
C LEU A 222 -10.59 -6.42 6.19
N LEU A 223 -11.63 -7.25 6.05
CA LEU A 223 -12.98 -6.86 6.44
C LEU A 223 -13.05 -6.55 7.93
N ILE A 224 -12.51 -7.42 8.78
CA ILE A 224 -12.45 -7.21 10.23
C ILE A 224 -11.61 -5.97 10.55
N TRP A 225 -10.38 -5.92 10.03
CA TRP A 225 -9.42 -4.83 10.26
C TRP A 225 -10.00 -3.46 9.93
N VAL A 226 -10.62 -3.31 8.75
CA VAL A 226 -11.24 -2.06 8.32
C VAL A 226 -12.46 -1.72 9.16
N THR A 227 -13.30 -2.70 9.50
CA THR A 227 -14.52 -2.46 10.28
C THR A 227 -14.19 -2.02 11.70
N VAL A 228 -13.27 -2.71 12.35
CA VAL A 228 -12.77 -2.36 13.68
C VAL A 228 -12.07 -1.02 13.66
N GLY A 229 -11.14 -0.81 12.72
CA GLY A 229 -10.40 0.45 12.59
C GLY A 229 -11.32 1.65 12.38
N ALA A 230 -12.37 1.51 11.57
CA ALA A 230 -13.35 2.58 11.36
C ALA A 230 -14.23 2.86 12.59
N ARG A 231 -14.46 1.88 13.48
CA ARG A 231 -15.17 2.08 14.74
C ARG A 231 -14.29 2.79 15.76
N VAL A 232 -13.06 2.29 15.94
CA VAL A 232 -12.07 2.92 16.83
C VAL A 232 -11.78 4.36 16.39
N LEU A 233 -11.54 4.60 15.09
CA LEU A 233 -11.29 5.95 14.59
C LEU A 233 -12.46 6.89 14.87
N ARG A 234 -13.70 6.43 14.67
CA ARG A 234 -14.90 7.22 14.97
C ARG A 234 -14.97 7.59 16.45
N ASP A 235 -14.73 6.62 17.34
CA ASP A 235 -14.78 6.85 18.78
C ASP A 235 -13.67 7.82 19.20
N LEU A 236 -12.45 7.64 18.69
CA LEU A 236 -11.33 8.57 18.88
C LEU A 236 -11.63 9.97 18.33
N THR A 237 -12.28 10.11 17.17
CA THR A 237 -12.69 11.41 16.64
C THR A 237 -13.72 12.07 17.55
N LEU A 238 -14.69 11.32 18.07
CA LEU A 238 -15.72 11.87 18.97
C LEU A 238 -15.14 12.28 20.33
N THR A 239 -14.25 11.47 20.92
CA THR A 239 -13.59 11.80 22.18
C THR A 239 -12.62 12.95 22.01
N SER A 240 -11.86 12.98 20.90
CA SER A 240 -10.97 14.09 20.58
C SER A 240 -11.71 15.37 20.26
N THR A 241 -12.89 15.36 19.65
CA THR A 241 -13.71 16.59 19.52
C THR A 241 -14.22 17.12 20.86
N ASN A 242 -14.36 16.26 21.87
CA ASN A 242 -14.72 16.67 23.23
C ASN A 242 -13.50 17.17 24.02
N SER A 243 -12.27 16.79 23.64
CA SER A 243 -11.02 17.18 24.33
C SER A 243 -10.20 18.25 23.58
N LEU A 244 -10.44 18.43 22.28
CA LEU A 244 -9.78 19.37 21.37
C LEU A 244 -10.84 20.19 20.65
N GLY A 245 -11.01 21.44 21.08
CA GLY A 245 -11.76 22.44 20.33
C GLY A 245 -11.21 22.59 18.91
N GLU A 246 -12.08 22.34 17.93
CA GLU A 246 -12.11 22.80 16.54
C GLU A 246 -10.89 22.67 15.60
N SER A 247 -9.71 22.22 16.04
CA SER A 247 -8.50 22.32 15.18
C SER A 247 -8.05 21.03 14.49
N CYS A 248 -8.81 19.92 14.58
CA CYS A 248 -8.40 18.63 14.00
C CYS A 248 -9.52 17.90 13.22
N MET A 249 -10.44 18.64 12.62
CA MET A 249 -11.29 18.10 11.55
C MET A 249 -10.66 18.47 10.21
N VAL A 250 -9.75 17.64 9.69
CA VAL A 250 -9.58 17.25 8.27
C VAL A 250 -8.30 16.40 8.20
N ILE A 251 -8.44 15.08 8.24
CA ILE A 251 -7.60 14.11 7.52
C ILE A 251 -8.53 13.02 6.98
#